data_AF-A0A667YW25-F1
#
_entry.id   AF-A0A667YW25-F1
#
_cell.length_a   1.000
_cell.length_b   1.000
_cell.length_c   1.000
_cell.angle_alpha   90.00
_cell.angle_beta   90.00
_cell.angle_gamma   90.00
#
_symmetry.space_group_name_H-M   'P 1'
#
loop_
_entity.id
_entity.type
_entity.pdbx_description
1 polymer ?
#
loop_
_entity_poly.entity_id
_entity_poly.type
_entity_poly.pdbx_seq_one_letter_code
_entity_poly.pdbx_strand_id
1 'polypeptide(L)'
;MFHNSSHKKYWLFDSEDTVEQLRCKANMKFRNKVLSSGKPGVSESLFLERHEEDVLFRHYERRLLDFCNAFKPVMPKSVVGTAIMYFRRFYLNNSLMEYHPRIIMLTCAYLSCKVDEFNVSSGQFVGNLLQETPAGQEKVVEQILEYELLLIQQLNFHLVVHNPYRPMEGLLIDLKTRYPPLENPESLRKSADDFLTRAAMTDAGLLFPPSQIALTAILGSASRAGLNMESYLTECMGLKEDKETLSQLYDSMRRIKSLIKKYELPKPEEVNVYKQKLERIQAEFTTSSNNKRKRGYEDDGHVAKEPRMTEEEWTDEDLL
;
A
#
# COMPACT_ATOMS: atom_id res chain seq x y z
N MET A 1 3.79 16.86 -12.75
CA MET A 1 5.00 16.12 -13.19
C MET A 1 5.76 15.61 -11.97
N PHE A 2 6.37 14.43 -12.02
CA PHE A 2 7.03 13.81 -10.85
C PHE A 2 8.11 14.70 -10.20
N HIS A 3 8.92 15.39 -11.01
CA HIS A 3 10.06 16.18 -10.51
C HIS A 3 9.66 17.35 -9.58
N ASN A 4 8.43 17.86 -9.69
CA ASN A 4 7.86 18.92 -8.84
C ASN A 4 6.72 18.40 -7.94
N SER A 5 6.62 17.09 -7.72
CA SER A 5 5.52 16.48 -6.98
C SER A 5 5.77 16.43 -5.46
N SER A 6 4.69 16.46 -4.68
CA SER A 6 4.72 16.14 -3.24
C SER A 6 5.23 14.72 -2.98
N HIS A 7 5.00 13.78 -3.91
CA HIS A 7 5.56 12.43 -3.89
C HIS A 7 7.10 12.48 -3.80
N LYS A 8 7.77 13.16 -4.73
CA LYS A 8 9.24 13.30 -4.70
C LYS A 8 9.72 14.04 -3.43
N LYS A 9 8.98 15.06 -2.98
CA LYS A 9 9.43 15.94 -1.89
C LYS A 9 9.27 15.34 -0.49
N TYR A 10 8.25 14.51 -0.26
CA TYR A 10 7.87 14.07 1.09
C TYR A 10 7.69 12.55 1.24
N TRP A 11 7.65 11.79 0.14
CA TRP A 11 7.38 10.35 0.13
C TRP A 11 8.43 9.55 -0.63
N LEU A 12 9.61 10.13 -0.86
CA LEU A 12 10.83 9.40 -1.16
C LEU A 12 11.78 9.52 0.04
N PHE A 13 12.35 8.39 0.45
CA PHE A 13 13.31 8.28 1.55
C PHE A 13 14.63 7.70 1.04
N ASP A 14 15.76 8.11 1.65
CA ASP A 14 17.10 7.76 1.16
C ASP A 14 17.48 6.27 1.39
N SER A 15 16.97 5.69 2.49
CA SER A 15 17.33 4.34 2.95
C SER A 15 16.16 3.52 3.48
N GLU A 16 16.31 2.18 3.37
CA GLU A 16 15.45 1.18 4.02
C GLU A 16 15.37 1.44 5.54
N ASP A 17 16.49 1.81 6.17
CA ASP A 17 16.56 2.09 7.61
C ASP A 17 15.69 3.29 8.03
N THR A 18 15.57 4.32 7.19
CA THR A 18 14.73 5.49 7.47
C THR A 18 13.25 5.10 7.50
N VAL A 19 12.83 4.27 6.53
CA VAL A 19 11.48 3.72 6.44
C VAL A 19 11.17 2.85 7.67
N GLU A 20 12.10 1.98 8.08
CA GLU A 20 11.91 1.10 9.23
C GLU A 20 11.92 1.86 10.57
N GLN A 21 12.75 2.91 10.70
CA GLN A 21 12.71 3.80 11.86
C GLN A 21 11.36 4.51 12.02
N LEU A 22 10.69 4.90 10.93
CA LEU A 22 9.36 5.50 11.00
C LEU A 22 8.33 4.49 11.52
N ARG A 23 8.33 3.26 10.99
CA ARG A 23 7.46 2.16 11.46
C ARG A 23 7.69 1.82 12.93
N CYS A 24 8.95 1.71 13.37
CA CYS A 24 9.30 1.52 14.78
C CYS A 24 8.79 2.66 15.67
N LYS A 25 8.94 3.92 15.21
CA LYS A 25 8.40 5.09 15.93
C LYS A 25 6.87 5.06 16.00
N ALA A 26 6.18 4.62 14.95
CA ALA A 26 4.72 4.48 14.93
C ALA A 26 4.22 3.43 15.94
N ASN A 27 4.87 2.26 15.97
CA ASN A 27 4.59 1.19 16.93
C ASN A 27 4.79 1.68 18.39
N MET A 28 5.96 2.26 18.68
CA MET A 28 6.29 2.78 20.01
C MET A 28 5.37 3.94 20.43
N LYS A 29 4.97 4.81 19.50
CA LYS A 29 4.00 5.90 19.76
C LYS A 29 2.64 5.33 20.21
N PHE A 30 2.15 4.25 19.60
CA PHE A 30 0.92 3.60 20.03
C PHE A 30 1.08 2.94 21.41
N ARG A 31 2.15 2.15 21.63
CA ARG A 31 2.45 1.53 22.95
C ARG A 31 2.47 2.58 24.06
N ASN A 32 3.21 3.67 23.87
CA ASN A 32 3.32 4.76 24.85
C ASN A 32 1.97 5.47 25.08
N LYS A 33 1.16 5.67 24.04
CA LYS A 33 -0.20 6.24 24.13
C LYS A 33 -1.14 5.36 24.95
N VAL A 34 -1.02 4.04 24.84
CA VAL A 34 -1.84 3.10 25.62
C VAL A 34 -1.33 3.01 27.07
N LEU A 35 -0.03 2.86 27.29
CA LEU A 35 0.56 2.80 28.63
C LEU A 35 0.27 4.07 29.45
N SER A 36 0.38 5.25 28.84
CA SER A 36 0.02 6.53 29.50
C SER A 36 -1.49 6.72 29.73
N SER A 37 -2.36 5.89 29.15
CA SER A 37 -3.81 5.94 29.40
C SER A 37 -4.24 5.27 30.72
N GLY A 38 -3.32 4.61 31.44
CA GLY A 38 -3.53 4.18 32.83
C GLY A 38 -4.51 3.03 33.03
N LYS A 39 -4.86 2.26 31.99
CA LYS A 39 -5.70 1.05 32.15
C LYS A 39 -4.95 -0.01 32.98
N PRO A 40 -5.50 -0.48 34.12
CA PRO A 40 -4.86 -1.52 34.90
C PRO A 40 -4.87 -2.87 34.15
N GLY A 41 -3.74 -3.58 34.15
CA GLY A 41 -3.61 -4.92 33.55
C GLY A 41 -2.91 -4.99 32.19
N VAL A 42 -2.55 -3.86 31.57
CA VAL A 42 -1.86 -3.86 30.26
C VAL A 42 -0.39 -4.29 30.41
N SER A 43 -0.10 -5.56 30.13
CA SER A 43 1.27 -6.06 29.98
C SER A 43 1.84 -5.70 28.61
N GLU A 44 3.13 -5.36 28.54
CA GLU A 44 3.80 -5.07 27.25
C GLU A 44 3.73 -6.24 26.26
N SER A 45 3.61 -7.48 26.78
CA SER A 45 3.46 -8.71 25.99
C SER A 45 2.17 -8.80 25.17
N LEU A 46 1.16 -7.94 25.44
CA LEU A 46 -0.06 -7.87 24.65
C LEU A 46 0.16 -7.19 23.29
N PHE A 47 1.09 -6.24 23.20
CA PHE A 47 1.29 -5.45 21.98
C PHE A 47 1.98 -6.23 20.86
N LEU A 48 1.65 -5.88 19.61
CA LEU A 48 2.38 -6.37 18.45
C LEU A 48 3.79 -5.77 18.39
N GLU A 49 4.80 -6.61 18.27
CA GLU A 49 6.15 -6.22 17.88
C GLU A 49 6.22 -5.78 16.42
N ARG A 50 7.30 -5.09 16.07
CA ARG A 50 7.53 -4.58 14.72
C ARG A 50 7.52 -5.71 13.67
N HIS A 51 8.05 -6.88 14.00
CA HIS A 51 8.07 -8.04 13.10
C HIS A 51 6.66 -8.64 12.91
N GLU A 52 5.87 -8.76 14.00
CA GLU A 52 4.48 -9.24 13.94
C GLU A 52 3.58 -8.28 13.13
N GLU A 53 3.76 -6.97 13.32
CA GLU A 53 3.11 -5.95 12.50
C GLU A 53 3.53 -6.01 11.02
N ASP A 54 4.78 -6.37 10.70
CA ASP A 54 5.22 -6.53 9.30
C ASP A 54 4.55 -7.74 8.62
N VAL A 55 4.45 -8.86 9.33
CA VAL A 55 3.74 -10.07 8.88
C VAL A 55 2.28 -9.75 8.56
N LEU A 56 1.59 -9.04 9.45
CA LEU A 56 0.21 -8.59 9.21
C LEU A 56 0.14 -7.54 8.09
N PHE A 57 1.04 -6.57 8.05
CA PHE A 57 1.08 -5.55 6.99
C PHE A 57 1.17 -6.19 5.60
N ARG A 58 2.10 -7.13 5.40
CA ARG A 58 2.26 -7.86 4.13
C ARG A 58 1.03 -8.71 3.79
N HIS A 59 0.39 -9.32 4.78
CA HIS A 59 -0.86 -10.08 4.56
C HIS A 59 -1.98 -9.18 4.04
N TYR A 60 -2.24 -8.03 4.69
CA TYR A 60 -3.31 -7.12 4.25
C TYR A 60 -2.96 -6.36 2.98
N GLU A 61 -1.68 -6.04 2.72
CA GLU A 61 -1.26 -5.49 1.43
C GLU A 61 -1.48 -6.51 0.30
N ARG A 62 -1.19 -7.80 0.54
CA ARG A 62 -1.47 -8.83 -0.47
C ARG A 62 -2.97 -8.94 -0.73
N ARG A 63 -3.79 -8.91 0.32
CA ARG A 63 -5.25 -8.88 0.20
C ARG A 63 -5.79 -7.64 -0.50
N LEU A 64 -5.15 -6.48 -0.35
CA LEU A 64 -5.47 -5.26 -1.09
C LEU A 64 -5.29 -5.49 -2.60
N LEU A 65 -4.12 -6.01 -2.99
CA LEU A 65 -3.83 -6.34 -4.39
C LEU A 65 -4.82 -7.37 -4.95
N ASP A 66 -5.13 -8.43 -4.19
CA ASP A 66 -6.07 -9.48 -4.63
C ASP A 66 -7.51 -8.94 -4.77
N PHE A 67 -7.99 -8.14 -3.81
CA PHE A 67 -9.28 -7.44 -3.91
C PHE A 67 -9.35 -6.54 -5.15
N CYS A 68 -8.34 -5.69 -5.35
CA CYS A 68 -8.26 -4.80 -6.51
C CYS A 68 -8.20 -5.54 -7.85
N ASN A 69 -7.55 -6.71 -7.91
CA ASN A 69 -7.47 -7.53 -9.13
C ASN A 69 -8.78 -8.29 -9.42
N ALA A 70 -9.51 -8.72 -8.40
CA ALA A 70 -10.81 -9.38 -8.54
C ALA A 70 -11.94 -8.41 -8.90
N PHE A 71 -11.79 -7.14 -8.50
CA PHE A 71 -12.79 -6.07 -8.54
C PHE A 71 -13.54 -5.93 -9.87
N LYS A 72 -14.84 -5.66 -9.78
CA LYS A 72 -15.80 -5.41 -10.87
C LYS A 72 -16.50 -4.06 -10.65
N PRO A 73 -16.45 -3.12 -11.60
CA PRO A 73 -15.76 -3.16 -12.90
C PRO A 73 -14.24 -3.26 -12.76
N VAL A 74 -13.52 -3.67 -13.82
CA VAL A 74 -12.07 -3.93 -13.75
C VAL A 74 -11.31 -2.66 -13.33
N MET A 75 -10.58 -2.75 -12.22
CA MET A 75 -9.83 -1.61 -11.68
C MET A 75 -8.56 -1.33 -12.51
N PRO A 76 -8.32 -0.09 -12.98
CA PRO A 76 -7.11 0.26 -13.70
C PRO A 76 -5.84 0.12 -12.84
N LYS A 77 -4.73 -0.36 -13.42
CA LYS A 77 -3.45 -0.54 -12.72
C LYS A 77 -2.95 0.71 -11.96
N SER A 78 -3.25 1.91 -12.46
CA SER A 78 -2.94 3.17 -11.76
C SER A 78 -3.64 3.24 -10.41
N VAL A 79 -4.95 2.97 -10.37
CA VAL A 79 -5.78 2.97 -9.16
C VAL A 79 -5.23 1.96 -8.14
N VAL A 80 -4.90 0.73 -8.59
CA VAL A 80 -4.31 -0.31 -7.74
C VAL A 80 -2.97 0.14 -7.14
N GLY A 81 -2.07 0.71 -7.95
CA GLY A 81 -0.80 1.24 -7.47
C GLY A 81 -0.95 2.42 -6.51
N THR A 82 -1.93 3.29 -6.75
CA THR A 82 -2.31 4.40 -5.86
C THR A 82 -2.82 3.88 -4.52
N ALA A 83 -3.70 2.86 -4.51
CA ALA A 83 -4.21 2.22 -3.29
C ALA A 83 -3.09 1.59 -2.43
N ILE A 84 -2.20 0.81 -3.05
CA ILE A 84 -1.06 0.18 -2.38
C ILE A 84 -0.12 1.24 -1.81
N MET A 85 0.15 2.31 -2.57
CA MET A 85 0.96 3.42 -2.10
C MET A 85 0.32 4.15 -0.91
N TYR A 86 -1.00 4.36 -0.90
CA TYR A 86 -1.70 4.92 0.26
C TYR A 86 -1.59 4.02 1.49
N PHE A 87 -1.79 2.71 1.33
CA PHE A 87 -1.66 1.72 2.40
C PHE A 87 -0.26 1.73 3.01
N ARG A 88 0.79 1.72 2.17
CA ARG A 88 2.19 1.89 2.61
C ARG A 88 2.39 3.20 3.38
N ARG A 89 2.04 4.34 2.79
CA ARG A 89 2.25 5.67 3.39
C ARG A 89 1.55 5.84 4.73
N PHE A 90 0.32 5.32 4.87
CA PHE A 90 -0.44 5.37 6.11
C PHE A 90 0.29 4.64 7.25
N TYR A 91 0.73 3.40 7.02
CA TYR A 91 1.42 2.58 8.01
C TYR A 91 2.92 2.88 8.18
N LEU A 92 3.46 3.93 7.54
CA LEU A 92 4.76 4.50 7.94
C LEU A 92 4.70 5.20 9.30
N ASN A 93 3.58 5.88 9.59
CA ASN A 93 3.45 6.77 10.75
C ASN A 93 2.31 6.37 11.71
N ASN A 94 1.61 5.28 11.41
CA ASN A 94 0.49 4.74 12.19
C ASN A 94 0.68 3.25 12.44
N SER A 95 0.22 2.75 13.59
CA SER A 95 0.30 1.33 13.96
C SER A 95 -0.95 0.55 13.51
N LEU A 96 -0.78 -0.73 13.18
CA LEU A 96 -1.90 -1.63 12.87
C LEU A 96 -2.80 -1.86 14.10
N MET A 97 -2.22 -1.75 15.30
CA MET A 97 -2.96 -1.80 16.57
C MET A 97 -3.92 -0.63 16.77
N GLU A 98 -3.65 0.53 16.15
CA GLU A 98 -4.52 1.71 16.26
C GLU A 98 -5.63 1.73 15.22
N TYR A 99 -5.34 1.25 14.00
CA TYR A 99 -6.26 1.27 12.88
C TYR A 99 -6.26 -0.06 12.14
N HIS A 100 -7.40 -0.74 12.10
CA HIS A 100 -7.48 -2.08 11.55
C HIS A 100 -7.16 -2.12 10.04
N PRO A 101 -6.20 -2.95 9.62
CA PRO A 101 -5.72 -2.97 8.25
C PRO A 101 -6.78 -3.42 7.24
N ARG A 102 -7.80 -4.24 7.59
CA ARG A 102 -8.94 -4.53 6.69
C ARG A 102 -9.67 -3.26 6.27
N ILE A 103 -9.93 -2.34 7.20
CA ILE A 103 -10.71 -1.13 6.92
C ILE A 103 -9.86 -0.09 6.20
N ILE A 104 -8.62 0.12 6.64
CA ILE A 104 -7.70 1.03 5.95
C ILE A 104 -7.37 0.55 4.53
N MET A 105 -7.21 -0.76 4.30
CA MET A 105 -7.10 -1.37 2.97
C MET A 105 -8.26 -0.95 2.06
N LEU A 106 -9.49 -1.17 2.51
CA LEU A 106 -10.69 -0.84 1.72
C LEU A 106 -10.85 0.68 1.53
N THR A 107 -10.51 1.48 2.55
CA THR A 107 -10.49 2.95 2.46
C THR A 107 -9.45 3.45 1.46
N CYS A 108 -8.26 2.83 1.42
CA CYS A 108 -7.20 3.14 0.44
C CYS A 108 -7.65 2.83 -0.99
N ALA A 109 -8.26 1.66 -1.21
CA ALA A 109 -8.85 1.32 -2.51
C ALA A 109 -9.97 2.30 -2.90
N TYR A 110 -10.93 2.56 -2.01
CA TYR A 110 -12.04 3.48 -2.27
C TYR A 110 -11.59 4.92 -2.56
N LEU A 111 -10.66 5.46 -1.77
CA LEU A 111 -10.08 6.79 -2.00
C LEU A 111 -9.27 6.83 -3.31
N SER A 112 -8.56 5.77 -3.67
CA SER A 112 -7.83 5.70 -4.94
C SER A 112 -8.79 5.76 -6.14
N CYS A 113 -9.96 5.11 -6.06
CA CYS A 113 -10.98 5.20 -7.11
C CYS A 113 -11.43 6.65 -7.33
N LYS A 114 -11.65 7.42 -6.25
CA LYS A 114 -12.03 8.84 -6.34
C LYS A 114 -10.93 9.71 -6.91
N VAL A 115 -9.67 9.51 -6.49
CA VAL A 115 -8.54 10.37 -6.86
C VAL A 115 -8.06 10.14 -8.29
N ASP A 116 -8.09 8.89 -8.77
CA ASP A 116 -7.73 8.53 -10.15
C ASP A 116 -8.97 8.50 -11.09
N GLU A 117 -10.08 9.16 -10.70
CA GLU A 117 -11.32 9.35 -11.47
C GLU A 117 -12.01 8.05 -11.97
N PHE A 118 -11.78 6.93 -11.29
CA PHE A 118 -12.43 5.65 -11.55
C PHE A 118 -13.83 5.63 -10.90
N ASN A 119 -14.81 6.06 -11.67
CA ASN A 119 -16.19 6.27 -11.21
C ASN A 119 -16.89 4.95 -10.82
N VAL A 120 -16.97 4.69 -9.51
CA VAL A 120 -17.65 3.54 -8.90
C VAL A 120 -18.44 4.03 -7.68
N SER A 121 -19.70 3.65 -7.55
CA SER A 121 -20.52 4.03 -6.38
C SER A 121 -20.09 3.28 -5.12
N SER A 122 -20.42 3.81 -3.93
CA SER A 122 -20.15 3.12 -2.66
C SER A 122 -20.77 1.72 -2.62
N GLY A 123 -22.03 1.58 -3.05
CA GLY A 123 -22.71 0.29 -3.14
C GLY A 123 -22.08 -0.69 -4.13
N GLN A 124 -21.61 -0.22 -5.30
CA GLN A 124 -20.83 -1.05 -6.22
C GLN A 124 -19.49 -1.48 -5.62
N PHE A 125 -18.84 -0.60 -4.85
CA PHE A 125 -17.57 -0.89 -4.21
C PHE A 125 -17.69 -2.00 -3.16
N VAL A 126 -18.63 -1.88 -2.22
CA VAL A 126 -18.84 -2.94 -1.20
C VAL A 126 -19.55 -4.18 -1.76
N GLY A 127 -20.27 -4.07 -2.87
CA GLY A 127 -20.80 -5.22 -3.61
C GLY A 127 -19.73 -6.18 -4.15
N ASN A 128 -18.45 -5.80 -4.11
CA ASN A 128 -17.31 -6.69 -4.38
C ASN A 128 -16.84 -7.49 -3.14
N LEU A 129 -17.52 -7.37 -2.00
CA LEU A 129 -17.28 -8.15 -0.77
C LEU A 129 -18.37 -9.22 -0.66
N LEU A 130 -18.02 -10.50 -0.86
CA LEU A 130 -18.93 -11.49 -1.45
C LEU A 130 -19.58 -12.57 -0.54
N GLN A 131 -19.10 -13.04 0.61
CA GLN A 131 -18.03 -12.63 1.54
C GLN A 131 -18.31 -11.33 2.35
N GLU A 132 -19.51 -10.74 2.23
CA GLU A 132 -20.20 -9.88 3.21
C GLU A 132 -21.73 -9.96 2.99
N THR A 133 -22.53 -9.95 4.06
CA THR A 133 -24.00 -9.79 3.92
C THR A 133 -24.35 -8.34 3.53
N PRO A 134 -25.55 -8.04 2.99
CA PRO A 134 -25.93 -6.66 2.67
C PRO A 134 -25.81 -5.68 3.86
N ALA A 135 -26.12 -6.14 5.08
CA ALA A 135 -25.93 -5.36 6.31
C ALA A 135 -24.45 -5.23 6.74
N GLY A 136 -23.61 -6.23 6.43
CA GLY A 136 -22.16 -6.15 6.58
C GLY A 136 -21.54 -5.13 5.61
N GLN A 137 -21.95 -5.20 4.33
CA GLN A 137 -21.57 -4.24 3.29
C GLN A 137 -21.91 -2.79 3.69
N GLU A 138 -23.12 -2.54 4.22
CA GLU A 138 -23.53 -1.21 4.70
C GLU A 138 -22.62 -0.70 5.84
N LYS A 139 -22.37 -1.52 6.87
CA LYS A 139 -21.42 -1.20 7.97
C LYS A 139 -20.01 -0.91 7.44
N VAL A 140 -19.55 -1.65 6.42
CA VAL A 140 -18.25 -1.41 5.79
C VAL A 140 -18.23 -0.08 5.02
N VAL A 141 -19.33 0.34 4.38
CA VAL A 141 -19.44 1.70 3.80
C VAL A 141 -19.31 2.75 4.90
N GLU A 142 -20.06 2.62 6.00
CA GLU A 142 -19.98 3.56 7.14
C GLU A 142 -18.54 3.69 7.64
N GLN A 143 -17.87 2.56 7.88
CA GLN A 143 -16.46 2.53 8.31
C GLN A 143 -15.51 3.17 7.28
N ILE A 144 -15.66 2.86 5.99
CA ILE A 144 -14.84 3.48 4.94
C ILE A 144 -14.98 5.01 4.95
N LEU A 145 -16.21 5.52 5.13
CA LEU A 145 -16.47 6.97 5.19
C LEU A 145 -15.92 7.60 6.48
N GLU A 146 -16.04 6.95 7.64
CA GLU A 146 -15.41 7.40 8.89
C GLU A 146 -13.87 7.52 8.76
N TYR A 147 -13.24 6.58 8.05
CA TYR A 147 -11.79 6.53 7.87
C TYR A 147 -11.26 7.35 6.69
N GLU A 148 -12.10 7.79 5.75
CA GLU A 148 -11.68 8.51 4.54
C GLU A 148 -10.94 9.81 4.87
N LEU A 149 -11.51 10.67 5.73
CA LEU A 149 -10.87 11.92 6.13
C LEU A 149 -9.57 11.66 6.92
N LEU A 150 -9.55 10.63 7.78
CA LEU A 150 -8.35 10.24 8.51
C LEU A 150 -7.23 9.83 7.55
N LEU A 151 -7.53 9.01 6.55
CA LEU A 151 -6.56 8.59 5.53
C LEU A 151 -5.97 9.80 4.81
N ILE A 152 -6.81 10.73 4.34
CA ILE A 152 -6.36 11.96 3.67
C ILE A 152 -5.43 12.80 4.58
N GLN A 153 -5.77 12.93 5.87
CA GLN A 153 -4.93 13.63 6.86
C GLN A 153 -3.58 12.93 7.09
N GLN A 154 -3.57 11.59 7.24
CA GLN A 154 -2.34 10.81 7.41
C GLN A 154 -1.46 10.77 6.15
N LEU A 155 -2.05 10.97 4.97
CA LEU A 155 -1.34 11.21 3.71
C LEU A 155 -0.89 12.67 3.53
N ASN A 156 -1.07 13.53 4.54
CA ASN A 156 -0.77 14.97 4.49
C ASN A 156 -1.40 15.68 3.28
N PHE A 157 -2.59 15.24 2.84
CA PHE A 157 -3.27 15.71 1.62
C PHE A 157 -2.46 15.50 0.31
N HIS A 158 -1.39 14.70 0.33
CA HIS A 158 -0.53 14.40 -0.82
C HIS A 158 -1.08 13.24 -1.67
N LEU A 159 -2.30 13.43 -2.19
CA LEU A 159 -3.07 12.39 -2.88
C LEU A 159 -2.48 11.99 -4.25
N VAL A 160 -1.78 12.88 -4.95
CA VAL A 160 -1.19 12.54 -6.26
C VAL A 160 -0.04 11.53 -6.11
N VAL A 161 -0.32 10.28 -6.45
CA VAL A 161 0.67 9.21 -6.60
C VAL A 161 1.20 9.16 -8.03
N HIS A 162 2.46 8.78 -8.19
CA HIS A 162 3.09 8.63 -9.50
C HIS A 162 3.53 7.19 -9.69
N ASN A 163 2.70 6.41 -10.38
CA ASN A 163 2.88 4.98 -10.59
C ASN A 163 3.88 4.67 -11.73
N PRO A 164 4.60 3.54 -11.68
CA PRO A 164 5.63 3.18 -12.66
C PRO A 164 5.07 2.71 -14.02
N TYR A 165 3.77 2.45 -14.13
CA TYR A 165 3.14 2.01 -15.40
C TYR A 165 3.28 3.06 -16.51
N ARG A 166 3.06 4.35 -16.22
CA ARG A 166 3.18 5.43 -17.22
C ARG A 166 4.60 5.60 -17.78
N PRO A 167 5.68 5.66 -16.97
CA PRO A 167 7.03 5.66 -17.52
C PRO A 167 7.42 4.34 -18.19
N MET A 168 6.83 3.19 -17.81
CA MET A 168 7.04 1.91 -18.50
C MET A 168 6.51 1.96 -19.95
N GLU A 169 5.29 2.47 -20.19
CA GLU A 169 4.80 2.71 -21.56
C GLU A 169 5.68 3.67 -22.34
N GLY A 170 6.13 4.77 -21.71
CA GLY A 170 7.03 5.75 -22.34
C GLY A 170 8.35 5.13 -22.79
N LEU A 171 8.96 4.29 -21.95
CA LEU A 171 10.19 3.56 -22.27
C LEU A 171 9.98 2.48 -23.34
N LEU A 172 8.81 1.81 -23.39
CA LEU A 172 8.48 0.87 -24.47
C LEU A 172 8.32 1.58 -25.82
N ILE A 173 7.71 2.77 -25.85
CA ILE A 173 7.63 3.61 -27.06
C ILE A 173 9.03 4.08 -27.49
N ASP A 174 9.86 4.48 -26.53
CA ASP A 174 11.24 4.92 -26.77
C ASP A 174 12.12 3.79 -27.36
N LEU A 175 12.01 2.57 -26.82
CA LEU A 175 12.69 1.39 -27.37
C LEU A 175 12.23 1.07 -28.80
N LYS A 176 10.93 1.08 -29.07
CA LYS A 176 10.38 0.85 -30.43
C LYS A 176 10.88 1.84 -31.48
N THR A 177 11.19 3.07 -31.06
CA THR A 177 11.52 4.17 -31.99
C THR A 177 13.03 4.41 -32.10
N ARG A 178 13.80 4.19 -31.02
CA ARG A 178 15.23 4.56 -30.95
C ARG A 178 16.16 3.37 -30.73
N TYR A 179 15.66 2.15 -30.56
CA TYR A 179 16.49 0.96 -30.36
C TYR A 179 16.17 -0.18 -31.38
N PRO A 180 16.57 -0.02 -32.65
CA PRO A 180 16.36 -1.02 -33.70
C PRO A 180 16.83 -2.47 -33.41
N PRO A 181 17.86 -2.75 -32.59
CA PRO A 181 18.25 -4.12 -32.27
C PRO A 181 17.20 -4.96 -31.53
N LEU A 182 16.12 -4.35 -31.02
CA LEU A 182 15.04 -5.03 -30.34
C LEU A 182 13.83 -5.18 -31.27
N GLU A 183 13.78 -6.28 -32.03
CA GLU A 183 12.74 -6.54 -33.04
C GLU A 183 11.30 -6.48 -32.48
N ASN A 184 11.09 -6.93 -31.24
CA ASN A 184 9.77 -6.93 -30.62
C ASN A 184 9.80 -6.52 -29.13
N PRO A 185 9.75 -5.21 -28.81
CA PRO A 185 9.70 -4.72 -27.44
C PRO A 185 8.45 -5.13 -26.66
N GLU A 186 7.35 -5.50 -27.33
CA GLU A 186 6.11 -5.97 -26.68
C GLU A 186 6.30 -7.31 -25.99
N SER A 187 7.25 -8.14 -26.43
CA SER A 187 7.63 -9.38 -25.73
C SER A 187 8.04 -9.15 -24.27
N LEU A 188 8.61 -7.98 -23.97
CA LEU A 188 9.04 -7.60 -22.62
C LEU A 188 7.89 -7.15 -21.72
N ARG A 189 6.77 -6.68 -22.29
CA ARG A 189 5.66 -6.04 -21.54
C ARG A 189 5.15 -6.92 -20.40
N LYS A 190 4.88 -8.21 -20.66
CA LYS A 190 4.35 -9.14 -19.65
C LYS A 190 5.34 -9.33 -18.48
N SER A 191 6.61 -9.60 -18.77
CA SER A 191 7.64 -9.76 -17.72
C SER A 191 7.89 -8.43 -16.96
N ALA A 192 7.76 -7.29 -17.63
CA ALA A 192 7.87 -5.97 -17.00
C ALA A 192 6.68 -5.70 -16.07
N ASP A 193 5.45 -6.01 -16.49
CA ASP A 193 4.24 -5.96 -15.64
C ASP A 193 4.35 -6.88 -14.42
N ASP A 194 4.80 -8.12 -14.59
CA ASP A 194 5.03 -9.09 -13.50
C ASP A 194 6.14 -8.60 -12.54
N PHE A 195 7.10 -7.83 -13.04
CA PHE A 195 8.12 -7.17 -12.22
C PHE A 195 7.55 -5.97 -11.47
N LEU A 196 6.79 -5.09 -12.14
CA LEU A 196 6.16 -3.92 -11.51
C LEU A 196 5.16 -4.31 -10.42
N THR A 197 4.38 -5.37 -10.65
CA THR A 197 3.44 -5.89 -9.65
C THR A 197 4.17 -6.40 -8.40
N ARG A 198 5.31 -7.07 -8.56
CA ARG A 198 6.16 -7.45 -7.42
C ARG A 198 6.87 -6.25 -6.79
N ALA A 199 7.28 -5.25 -7.56
CA ALA A 199 7.90 -4.04 -7.05
C ALA A 199 6.93 -3.20 -6.20
N ALA A 200 5.65 -3.17 -6.55
CA ALA A 200 4.59 -2.49 -5.78
C ALA A 200 4.40 -3.12 -4.39
N MET A 201 4.61 -4.44 -4.27
CA MET A 201 4.63 -5.19 -2.99
C MET A 201 5.93 -4.99 -2.20
N THR A 202 6.77 -4.00 -2.53
CA THR A 202 8.00 -3.67 -1.79
C THR A 202 8.11 -2.17 -1.53
N ASP A 203 9.00 -1.77 -0.63
CA ASP A 203 9.28 -0.36 -0.37
C ASP A 203 9.97 0.37 -1.54
N ALA A 204 10.17 -0.29 -2.70
CA ALA A 204 10.72 0.34 -3.90
C ALA A 204 9.98 1.63 -4.28
N GLY A 205 8.65 1.68 -4.15
CA GLY A 205 7.85 2.88 -4.43
C GLY A 205 8.04 4.04 -3.44
N LEU A 206 8.63 3.80 -2.27
CA LEU A 206 9.00 4.81 -1.26
C LEU A 206 10.50 5.18 -1.30
N LEU A 207 11.30 4.44 -2.07
CA LEU A 207 12.76 4.57 -2.10
C LEU A 207 13.29 5.03 -3.47
N PHE A 208 12.55 4.77 -4.56
CA PHE A 208 13.01 5.04 -5.92
C PHE A 208 11.96 5.77 -6.78
N PRO A 209 12.38 6.72 -7.63
CA PRO A 209 11.52 7.31 -8.66
C PRO A 209 10.83 6.26 -9.55
N PRO A 210 9.56 6.47 -9.94
CA PRO A 210 8.80 5.51 -10.75
C PRO A 210 9.42 5.25 -12.13
N SER A 211 10.21 6.19 -12.67
CA SER A 211 10.99 5.99 -13.89
C SER A 211 12.14 5.00 -13.71
N GLN A 212 12.83 5.01 -12.56
CA GLN A 212 13.88 4.04 -12.27
C GLN A 212 13.30 2.64 -12.03
N ILE A 213 12.14 2.54 -11.36
CA ILE A 213 11.42 1.27 -11.17
C ILE A 213 11.00 0.69 -12.54
N ALA A 214 10.40 1.51 -13.42
CA ALA A 214 10.01 1.12 -14.76
C ALA A 214 11.21 0.68 -15.64
N LEU A 215 12.30 1.44 -15.62
CA LEU A 215 13.52 1.08 -16.34
C LEU A 215 14.14 -0.22 -15.82
N THR A 216 14.14 -0.43 -14.49
CA THR A 216 14.60 -1.68 -13.87
C THR A 216 13.75 -2.87 -14.30
N ALA A 217 12.43 -2.69 -14.44
CA ALA A 217 11.49 -3.73 -14.89
C ALA A 217 11.77 -4.15 -16.35
N ILE A 218 11.99 -3.19 -17.24
CA ILE A 218 12.28 -3.42 -18.66
C ILE A 218 13.67 -4.06 -18.84
N LEU A 219 14.73 -3.47 -18.27
CA LEU A 219 16.09 -4.02 -18.35
C LEU A 219 16.21 -5.37 -17.65
N GLY A 220 15.49 -5.57 -16.54
CA GLY A 220 15.37 -6.86 -15.86
C GLY A 220 14.68 -7.93 -16.72
N SER A 221 13.69 -7.54 -17.52
CA SER A 221 12.98 -8.44 -18.43
C SER A 221 13.80 -8.80 -19.66
N ALA A 222 14.48 -7.82 -20.27
CA ALA A 222 15.41 -8.05 -21.38
C ALA A 222 16.58 -8.97 -20.97
N SER A 223 17.17 -8.73 -19.80
CA SER A 223 18.23 -9.58 -19.24
C SER A 223 17.75 -11.03 -19.00
N ARG A 224 16.49 -11.24 -18.60
CA ARG A 224 15.88 -12.58 -18.52
C ARG A 224 15.62 -13.22 -19.89
N ALA A 225 15.43 -12.42 -20.93
CA ALA A 225 15.29 -12.87 -22.32
C ALA A 225 16.65 -13.05 -23.04
N GLY A 226 17.78 -12.88 -22.34
CA GLY A 226 19.13 -13.00 -22.92
C GLY A 226 19.59 -11.78 -23.73
N LEU A 227 18.85 -10.66 -23.66
CA LEU A 227 19.13 -9.45 -24.43
C LEU A 227 19.99 -8.48 -23.63
N ASN A 228 21.12 -8.05 -24.21
CA ASN A 228 21.89 -6.92 -23.67
C ASN A 228 21.30 -5.58 -24.18
N MET A 229 21.10 -4.63 -23.27
CA MET A 229 20.61 -3.28 -23.57
C MET A 229 21.50 -2.18 -22.94
N GLU A 230 22.78 -2.47 -22.73
CA GLU A 230 23.80 -1.48 -22.31
C GLU A 230 24.02 -0.38 -23.36
N SER A 231 23.89 -0.71 -24.65
CA SER A 231 23.88 0.26 -25.76
C SER A 231 22.70 1.22 -25.68
N TYR A 232 21.50 0.76 -25.28
CA TYR A 232 20.37 1.65 -25.04
C TYR A 232 20.64 2.69 -23.92
N LEU A 233 21.30 2.27 -22.83
CA LEU A 233 21.68 3.18 -21.74
C LEU A 233 22.73 4.20 -22.17
N THR A 234 23.75 3.76 -22.91
CA THR A 234 24.89 4.61 -23.27
C THR A 234 24.62 5.49 -24.49
N GLU A 235 24.01 4.94 -25.54
CA GLU A 235 23.78 5.61 -26.82
C GLU A 235 22.42 6.32 -26.85
N CYS A 236 21.32 5.64 -26.53
CA CYS A 236 19.98 6.23 -26.61
C CYS A 236 19.67 7.19 -25.46
N MET A 237 20.11 6.91 -24.23
CA MET A 237 19.94 7.84 -23.11
C MET A 237 21.11 8.82 -22.92
N GLY A 238 22.14 8.77 -23.77
CA GLY A 238 23.25 9.72 -23.75
C GLY A 238 24.19 9.60 -22.54
N LEU A 239 24.07 8.56 -21.72
CA LEU A 239 24.84 8.36 -20.48
C LEU A 239 26.28 7.87 -20.73
N LYS A 240 26.79 7.96 -21.96
CA LYS A 240 28.14 7.50 -22.35
C LYS A 240 29.27 8.32 -21.69
N GLU A 241 29.03 9.61 -21.48
CA GLU A 241 30.01 10.53 -20.89
C GLU A 241 29.83 10.67 -19.37
N ASP A 242 28.58 10.62 -18.89
CA ASP A 242 28.24 10.68 -17.46
C ASP A 242 28.29 9.30 -16.78
N LYS A 243 29.52 8.87 -16.50
CA LYS A 243 29.80 7.60 -15.80
C LYS A 243 29.30 7.58 -14.35
N GLU A 244 29.15 8.74 -13.71
CA GLU A 244 28.71 8.82 -12.32
C GLU A 244 27.21 8.54 -12.22
N THR A 245 26.39 9.25 -12.99
CA THR A 245 24.95 9.00 -13.08
C THR A 245 24.65 7.57 -13.54
N LEU A 246 25.45 7.04 -14.49
CA LEU A 246 25.31 5.65 -14.94
C LEU A 246 25.60 4.64 -13.82
N SER A 247 26.62 4.86 -12.98
CA SER A 247 26.89 4.02 -11.81
C SER A 247 25.75 4.08 -10.79
N GLN A 248 25.31 5.29 -10.43
CA GLN A 248 24.19 5.50 -9.50
C GLN A 248 22.88 4.84 -9.98
N LEU A 249 22.67 4.82 -11.30
CA LEU A 249 21.54 4.13 -11.92
C LEU A 249 21.65 2.61 -11.76
N TYR A 250 22.81 2.01 -12.07
CA TYR A 250 23.04 0.58 -11.85
C TYR A 250 22.92 0.19 -10.37
N ASP A 251 23.37 1.04 -9.44
CA ASP A 251 23.23 0.82 -8.01
C ASP A 251 21.76 0.84 -7.57
N SER A 252 20.99 1.82 -8.05
CA SER A 252 19.54 1.88 -7.83
C SER A 252 18.83 0.63 -8.38
N MET A 253 19.17 0.20 -9.61
CA MET A 253 18.66 -1.04 -10.20
C MET A 253 19.02 -2.29 -9.39
N ARG A 254 20.24 -2.36 -8.83
CA ARG A 254 20.70 -3.47 -7.96
C ARG A 254 19.90 -3.49 -6.66
N ARG A 255 19.68 -2.34 -6.01
CA ARG A 255 18.86 -2.20 -4.79
C ARG A 255 17.40 -2.62 -5.03
N ILE A 256 16.75 -2.12 -6.10
CA ILE A 256 15.38 -2.52 -6.47
C ILE A 256 15.28 -4.04 -6.69
N LYS A 257 16.23 -4.65 -7.42
CA LYS A 257 16.27 -6.11 -7.62
C LYS A 257 16.53 -6.87 -6.32
N SER A 258 17.27 -6.30 -5.36
CA SER A 258 17.49 -6.89 -4.03
C SER A 258 16.22 -6.87 -3.18
N LEU A 259 15.50 -5.74 -3.12
CA LEU A 259 14.22 -5.62 -2.41
C LEU A 259 13.22 -6.69 -2.85
N ILE A 260 13.05 -6.88 -4.17
CA ILE A 260 12.14 -7.88 -4.73
C ILE A 260 12.59 -9.31 -4.44
N LYS A 261 13.91 -9.56 -4.27
CA LYS A 261 14.44 -10.88 -3.87
C LYS A 261 14.30 -11.16 -2.38
N LYS A 262 14.40 -10.14 -1.52
CA LYS A 262 14.19 -10.21 -0.07
C LYS A 262 12.70 -10.31 0.32
N TYR A 263 11.78 -10.05 -0.62
CA TYR A 263 10.35 -10.07 -0.33
C TYR A 263 9.84 -11.50 -0.17
N GLU A 264 9.58 -11.88 1.08
CA GLU A 264 8.95 -13.14 1.46
C GLU A 264 7.48 -12.90 1.83
N LEU A 265 6.61 -13.80 1.38
CA LEU A 265 5.20 -13.81 1.79
C LEU A 265 5.09 -14.40 3.20
N PRO A 266 4.25 -13.81 4.07
CA PRO A 266 4.08 -14.30 5.44
C PRO A 266 3.41 -15.68 5.46
N LYS A 267 3.80 -16.54 6.41
CA LYS A 267 3.18 -17.87 6.56
C LYS A 267 1.75 -17.74 7.11
N PRO A 268 0.79 -18.56 6.67
CA PRO A 268 -0.60 -18.47 7.14
C PRO A 268 -0.74 -18.74 8.66
N GLU A 269 0.08 -19.64 9.20
CA GLU A 269 0.12 -19.96 10.63
C GLU A 269 0.49 -18.74 11.49
N GLU A 270 1.59 -18.06 11.12
CA GLU A 270 2.07 -16.84 11.79
C GLU A 270 1.04 -15.71 11.68
N VAL A 271 0.46 -15.51 10.49
CA VAL A 271 -0.61 -14.53 10.26
C VAL A 271 -1.81 -14.77 11.19
N ASN A 272 -2.27 -16.02 11.32
CA ASN A 272 -3.44 -16.33 12.13
C ASN A 272 -3.20 -16.09 13.63
N VAL A 273 -2.01 -16.39 14.14
CA VAL A 273 -1.62 -16.05 15.53
C VAL A 273 -1.62 -14.54 15.75
N TYR A 274 -1.02 -13.76 14.84
CA TYR A 274 -0.93 -12.31 15.01
C TYR A 274 -2.27 -11.60 14.74
N LYS A 275 -3.16 -12.13 13.89
CA LYS A 275 -4.54 -11.65 13.71
C LYS A 275 -5.32 -11.73 15.03
N GLN A 276 -5.34 -12.90 15.67
CA GLN A 276 -6.03 -13.10 16.96
C GLN A 276 -5.46 -12.15 18.04
N LYS A 277 -4.15 -11.90 18.03
CA LYS A 277 -3.51 -10.92 18.91
C LYS A 277 -3.98 -9.48 18.58
N LEU A 278 -4.08 -9.11 17.30
CA LEU A 278 -4.59 -7.81 16.87
C LEU A 278 -6.06 -7.59 17.26
N GLU A 279 -6.91 -8.60 17.09
CA GLU A 279 -8.34 -8.54 17.41
C GLU A 279 -8.58 -8.31 18.91
N ARG A 280 -7.82 -9.00 19.78
CA ARG A 280 -7.86 -8.78 21.24
C ARG A 280 -7.49 -7.35 21.62
N ILE A 281 -6.39 -6.82 21.05
CA ILE A 281 -5.98 -5.42 21.24
C ILE A 281 -7.13 -4.48 20.82
N GLN A 282 -7.78 -4.74 19.68
CA GLN A 282 -8.83 -3.85 19.21
C GLN A 282 -10.11 -3.92 20.05
N ALA A 283 -10.51 -5.08 20.57
CA ALA A 283 -11.61 -5.19 21.52
C ALA A 283 -11.34 -4.36 22.80
N GLU A 284 -10.13 -4.46 23.35
CA GLU A 284 -9.72 -3.77 24.58
C GLU A 284 -9.60 -2.25 24.43
N PHE A 285 -9.16 -1.74 23.27
CA PHE A 285 -8.81 -0.31 23.12
C PHE A 285 -9.74 0.50 22.20
N THR A 286 -10.39 -0.09 21.20
CA THR A 286 -11.22 0.67 20.22
C THR A 286 -12.53 1.16 20.81
N THR A 287 -13.13 0.39 21.73
CA THR A 287 -14.32 0.74 22.52
C THR A 287 -14.17 2.07 23.26
N SER A 288 -12.95 2.47 23.60
CA SER A 288 -12.65 3.74 24.30
C SER A 288 -12.46 4.94 23.36
N SER A 289 -12.18 4.71 22.07
CA SER A 289 -11.88 5.76 21.09
C SER A 289 -13.13 6.28 20.37
N ASN A 290 -14.04 5.39 19.99
CA ASN A 290 -15.27 5.78 19.27
C ASN A 290 -16.20 6.67 20.11
N ASN A 291 -16.21 6.53 21.44
CA ASN A 291 -16.96 7.42 22.34
C ASN A 291 -16.41 8.87 22.36
N LYS A 292 -15.14 9.10 21.98
CA LYS A 292 -14.61 10.46 21.79
C LYS A 292 -14.89 11.04 20.41
N ARG A 293 -14.97 10.19 19.37
CA ARG A 293 -15.33 10.61 18.00
C ARG A 293 -16.81 11.00 17.88
N LYS A 294 -17.72 10.24 18.50
CA LYS A 294 -19.16 10.60 18.52
C LYS A 294 -19.47 11.92 19.21
N ARG A 295 -18.75 12.26 20.29
CA ARG A 295 -18.90 13.55 20.99
C ARG A 295 -18.62 14.79 20.15
N GLY A 296 -17.98 14.67 18.98
CA GLY A 296 -17.84 15.77 18.02
C GLY A 296 -19.08 16.03 17.16
N TYR A 297 -20.08 15.15 17.20
CA TYR A 297 -21.34 15.21 16.44
C TYR A 297 -22.60 15.30 17.33
N GLU A 298 -22.47 15.15 18.65
CA GLU A 298 -23.60 15.16 19.61
C GLU A 298 -24.04 16.58 20.04
N ASP A 299 -23.39 17.64 19.56
CA ASP A 299 -23.74 19.04 19.87
C ASP A 299 -24.79 19.64 18.89
N ASP A 300 -25.09 18.96 17.79
CA ASP A 300 -26.27 19.26 16.94
C ASP A 300 -27.45 18.38 17.40
N GLY A 301 -28.47 19.04 17.95
CA GLY A 301 -29.58 18.39 18.64
C GLY A 301 -30.49 17.55 17.74
N HIS A 302 -30.99 16.45 18.32
CA HIS A 302 -31.98 15.51 17.80
C HIS A 302 -31.50 14.44 16.79
N VAL A 303 -31.21 13.24 17.30
CA VAL A 303 -32.04 12.04 17.09
C VAL A 303 -31.63 10.99 18.13
N ALA A 304 -32.58 10.49 18.92
CA ALA A 304 -32.36 9.34 19.79
C ALA A 304 -32.40 8.05 18.96
N LYS A 305 -31.43 7.16 19.15
CA LYS A 305 -31.49 5.76 18.69
C LYS A 305 -31.20 4.81 19.85
N GLU A 306 -31.99 3.75 19.88
CA GLU A 306 -32.10 2.74 20.94
C GLU A 306 -30.85 1.83 21.07
N PRO A 307 -30.73 1.04 22.17
CA PRO A 307 -29.44 0.49 22.59
C PRO A 307 -28.92 -0.66 21.71
N ARG A 308 -27.59 -0.81 21.73
CA ARG A 308 -26.86 -1.89 21.04
C ARG A 308 -27.35 -3.27 21.50
N MET A 309 -27.66 -4.14 20.55
CA MET A 309 -27.65 -5.58 20.77
C MET A 309 -26.29 -6.18 20.39
N THR A 310 -26.00 -7.28 21.07
CA THR A 310 -24.76 -8.06 21.17
C THR A 310 -23.94 -8.22 19.89
N GLU A 311 -22.62 -8.07 20.05
CA GLU A 311 -21.61 -8.52 19.09
C GLU A 311 -21.57 -10.07 19.11
N GLU A 312 -21.84 -10.71 17.98
CA GLU A 312 -21.57 -12.15 17.79
C GLU A 312 -20.19 -12.36 17.17
N GLU A 313 -19.50 -13.41 17.62
CA GLU A 313 -18.12 -13.75 17.26
C GLU A 313 -18.00 -14.28 15.82
N TRP A 314 -16.88 -14.01 15.15
CA TRP A 314 -16.63 -14.41 13.75
C TRP A 314 -15.53 -15.48 13.66
N THR A 315 -15.61 -16.35 12.65
CA THR A 315 -14.65 -17.45 12.39
C THR A 315 -14.19 -17.49 10.93
N ASP A 316 -12.97 -17.96 10.69
CA ASP A 316 -12.11 -17.54 9.55
C ASP A 316 -12.21 -18.42 8.27
N GLU A 317 -13.37 -19.01 7.93
CA GLU A 317 -13.56 -19.79 6.67
C GLU A 317 -14.03 -18.96 5.46
N ASP A 318 -14.43 -17.70 5.65
CA ASP A 318 -15.27 -16.94 4.71
C ASP A 318 -14.57 -16.25 3.51
N LEU A 319 -13.44 -16.77 2.99
CA LEU A 319 -12.57 -16.03 2.05
C LEU A 319 -11.97 -16.79 0.85
N LEU A 320 -12.58 -17.92 0.45
CA LEU A 320 -12.32 -18.57 -0.85
C LEU A 320 -13.40 -18.22 -1.89
#